data_AF-A0A0G0YFG6-F1
#
_entry.id   AF-A0A0G0YFG6-F1
#
_cell.length_a   1.000
_cell.length_b   1.000
_cell.length_c   1.000
_cell.angle_alpha   90.00
_cell.angle_beta   90.00
_cell.angle_gamma   90.00
#
_symmetry.space_group_name_H-M   'P 1'
#
loop_
_entity.id
_entity.type
_entity.pdbx_description
1 polymer ?
#
loop_
_entity_poly.entity_id
_entity_poly.type
_entity_poly.pdbx_seq_one_letter_code
_entity_poly.pdbx_strand_id
1 'polypeptide(L)'
;MRAYLNIVKSILENGERKPNRTGVDALAVAGRMFEHDMSKGFPLLTTKKMPFKVVAVELEFFIKGLTDKNWLQERNNHIWDEWASPMKAPYDHTPEAKEKMKAERDLGPIYGFQWRHFNAQYQNYDKDYTGQGTLKINPDDRRMIVSAWNPSMIGEMALPPCHYAFQITVINGKLNLLWNQRSVDTMLGLPFNIASYAILLHLLAKEAGLQEGKLVGFLADTHIYVNHIDGAKEQLSRDPNLYPLPKIETQNFTSIFNWKAEDTQLLTILLMAVTVDGKIAKTTDHLANWTSKADKKIFVEETKKAGVIVMGETTYKTIGRPLPGRLNVIMSHTPDASQNQPGILEFTNTPPRELLRDLVDRGFNAVILGGGATINGLFLQEGLIDEVWLTIEPKIFGEGLSLFKGADVNLDLEMIETRQLDANVIQVRYKVKK
;
A
#
# COMPACT_ATOMS: atom_id res chain seq x y z
N MET A 1 -13.32 -1.72 -2.02
CA MET A 1 -13.38 -2.30 -3.38
C MET A 1 -14.64 -1.96 -4.16
N ARG A 2 -15.85 -2.11 -3.59
CA ARG A 2 -17.11 -1.84 -4.31
C ARG A 2 -17.18 -0.47 -4.98
N ALA A 3 -16.66 0.59 -4.36
CA ALA A 3 -16.63 1.95 -4.95
C ALA A 3 -15.97 1.97 -6.34
N TYR A 4 -14.80 1.35 -6.49
CA TYR A 4 -14.09 1.23 -7.77
C TYR A 4 -14.84 0.32 -8.76
N LEU A 5 -15.27 -0.87 -8.33
CA LEU A 5 -15.93 -1.82 -9.22
C LEU A 5 -17.28 -1.32 -9.75
N ASN A 6 -17.99 -0.51 -8.96
CA ASN A 6 -19.21 0.15 -9.41
C ASN A 6 -18.93 1.16 -10.55
N ILE A 7 -17.79 1.85 -10.51
CA ILE A 7 -17.35 2.73 -11.62
C ILE A 7 -17.07 1.88 -12.86
N VAL A 8 -16.29 0.80 -12.73
CA VAL A 8 -15.99 -0.13 -13.84
C VAL A 8 -17.27 -0.65 -14.48
N LYS A 9 -18.17 -1.21 -13.66
CA LYS A 9 -19.47 -1.75 -14.10
C LYS A 9 -20.29 -0.68 -14.82
N SER A 10 -20.36 0.52 -14.26
CA SER A 10 -21.14 1.62 -14.83
C SER A 10 -20.65 2.04 -16.22
N ILE A 11 -19.34 2.01 -16.48
CA ILE A 11 -18.76 2.30 -17.80
C ILE A 11 -19.07 1.18 -18.79
N LEU A 12 -18.98 -0.09 -18.37
CA LEU A 12 -19.31 -1.22 -19.24
C LEU A 12 -20.79 -1.26 -19.65
N GLU A 13 -21.69 -0.85 -18.74
CA GLU A 13 -23.13 -0.87 -18.98
C GLU A 13 -23.63 0.37 -19.73
N ASN A 14 -23.05 1.55 -19.48
CA ASN A 14 -23.59 2.83 -19.94
C ASN A 14 -22.58 3.67 -20.74
N GLY A 15 -21.38 3.14 -21.01
CA GLY A 15 -20.33 3.86 -21.70
C GLY A 15 -20.61 4.02 -23.19
N GLU A 16 -20.38 5.22 -23.70
CA GLU A 16 -20.44 5.49 -25.13
C GLU A 16 -19.07 5.29 -25.77
N ARG A 17 -19.05 4.73 -26.97
CA ARG A 17 -17.81 4.48 -27.71
C ARG A 17 -17.25 5.80 -28.24
N LYS A 18 -16.02 6.12 -27.86
CA LYS A 18 -15.34 7.37 -28.21
C LYS A 18 -13.97 7.08 -28.84
N PRO A 19 -13.66 7.66 -30.01
CA PRO A 19 -12.31 7.60 -30.56
C PRO A 19 -11.35 8.46 -29.73
N ASN A 20 -10.09 8.06 -29.65
CA ASN A 20 -9.09 8.81 -28.90
C ASN A 20 -7.77 8.98 -29.66
N ARG A 21 -6.91 9.84 -29.10
CA ARG A 21 -5.61 10.21 -29.68
C ARG A 21 -4.61 9.06 -29.81
N THR A 22 -4.83 7.95 -29.11
CA THR A 22 -3.90 6.80 -29.10
C THR A 22 -4.25 5.75 -30.16
N GLY A 23 -5.35 5.94 -30.90
CA GLY A 23 -5.81 5.01 -31.93
C GLY A 23 -6.56 3.77 -31.40
N VAL A 24 -6.78 3.68 -30.08
CA VAL A 24 -7.51 2.58 -29.44
C VAL A 24 -8.78 3.14 -28.82
N ASP A 25 -9.94 2.93 -29.45
CA ASP A 25 -11.21 3.48 -28.95
C ASP A 25 -11.48 3.13 -27.46
N ALA A 26 -12.32 3.91 -26.81
CA ALA A 26 -12.69 3.68 -25.41
C ALA A 26 -14.20 3.73 -25.21
N LEU A 27 -14.70 3.01 -24.20
CA LEU A 27 -16.03 3.25 -23.64
C LEU A 27 -15.88 4.33 -22.57
N ALA A 28 -16.59 5.45 -22.72
CA ALA A 28 -16.46 6.60 -21.85
C ALA A 28 -17.80 7.02 -21.26
N VAL A 29 -17.76 7.54 -20.04
CA VAL A 29 -18.89 8.20 -19.38
C VAL A 29 -18.45 9.57 -18.89
N ALA A 30 -19.37 10.54 -18.94
CA ALA A 30 -19.14 11.85 -18.35
C ALA A 30 -19.39 11.80 -16.84
N GLY A 31 -18.34 11.97 -16.05
CA GLY A 31 -18.47 12.17 -14.61
C GLY A 31 -18.67 10.90 -13.79
N ARG A 32 -17.77 10.59 -12.87
CA ARG A 32 -17.98 9.63 -11.77
C ARG A 32 -17.39 10.17 -10.48
N MET A 33 -17.84 9.62 -9.36
CA MET A 33 -17.28 9.93 -8.06
C MET A 33 -16.79 8.66 -7.38
N PHE A 34 -15.55 8.69 -6.92
CA PHE A 34 -15.01 7.70 -6.00
C PHE A 34 -15.09 8.24 -4.57
N GLU A 35 -15.54 7.43 -3.62
CA GLU A 35 -15.51 7.76 -2.21
C GLU A 35 -15.03 6.56 -1.41
N HIS A 36 -14.08 6.82 -0.50
CA HIS A 36 -13.55 5.83 0.42
C HIS A 36 -13.34 6.42 1.81
N ASP A 37 -13.72 5.67 2.84
CA ASP A 37 -13.50 5.99 4.24
C ASP A 37 -12.24 5.27 4.71
N MET A 38 -11.18 6.03 5.02
CA MET A 38 -9.87 5.46 5.36
C MET A 38 -9.91 4.58 6.62
N SER A 39 -10.89 4.77 7.51
CA SER A 39 -11.08 3.91 8.68
C SER A 39 -11.41 2.45 8.33
N LYS A 40 -11.86 2.19 7.11
CA LYS A 40 -12.14 0.84 6.58
C LYS A 40 -10.90 0.13 6.02
N GLY A 41 -9.73 0.77 6.07
CA GLY A 41 -8.47 0.30 5.50
C GLY A 41 -8.00 1.19 4.34
N PHE A 42 -6.74 1.08 3.95
CA PHE A 42 -6.14 1.80 2.84
C PHE A 42 -6.66 1.27 1.48
N PRO A 43 -7.07 2.12 0.53
CA PRO A 43 -7.80 1.70 -0.67
C PRO A 43 -6.90 1.17 -1.82
N LEU A 44 -5.91 0.32 -1.53
CA LEU A 44 -5.22 -0.45 -2.57
C LEU A 44 -6.17 -1.53 -3.12
N LEU A 45 -6.22 -1.69 -4.44
CA LEU A 45 -7.11 -2.68 -5.04
C LEU A 45 -6.71 -4.11 -4.66
N THR A 46 -7.71 -4.92 -4.31
CA THR A 46 -7.52 -6.33 -3.94
C THR A 46 -8.02 -7.32 -5.00
N THR A 47 -8.77 -6.84 -6.01
CA THR A 47 -9.23 -7.67 -7.13
C THR A 47 -8.25 -7.75 -8.28
N LYS A 48 -7.07 -7.11 -8.18
CA LYS A 48 -5.93 -7.26 -9.09
C LYS A 48 -4.64 -6.86 -8.39
N LYS A 49 -3.49 -7.34 -8.89
CA LYS A 49 -2.15 -6.95 -8.41
C LYS A 49 -1.93 -5.44 -8.59
N MET A 50 -1.33 -4.80 -7.59
CA MET A 50 -1.05 -3.36 -7.58
C MET A 50 0.42 -3.10 -7.21
N PRO A 51 1.13 -2.23 -7.96
CA PRO A 51 2.55 -1.96 -7.71
C PRO A 51 2.74 -0.89 -6.62
N PHE A 52 2.44 -1.20 -5.36
CA PHE A 52 2.43 -0.21 -4.25
C PHE A 52 3.73 0.60 -4.14
N LYS A 53 4.90 -0.06 -4.23
CA LYS A 53 6.19 0.63 -4.18
C LYS A 53 6.35 1.67 -5.29
N VAL A 54 5.92 1.35 -6.50
CA VAL A 54 5.97 2.26 -7.65
C VAL A 54 5.08 3.48 -7.39
N VAL A 55 3.88 3.26 -6.82
CA VAL A 55 2.96 4.34 -6.39
C VAL A 55 3.61 5.25 -5.36
N ALA A 56 4.20 4.68 -4.31
CA ALA A 56 4.84 5.46 -3.24
C ALA A 56 6.05 6.26 -3.76
N VAL A 57 6.89 5.66 -4.60
CA VAL A 57 8.07 6.32 -5.20
C VAL A 57 7.67 7.48 -6.11
N GLU A 58 6.62 7.34 -6.91
CA GLU A 58 6.11 8.46 -7.72
C GLU A 58 5.56 9.59 -6.85
N LEU A 59 4.83 9.25 -5.78
CA LEU A 59 4.33 10.27 -4.87
C LEU A 59 5.48 11.01 -4.17
N GLU A 60 6.53 10.30 -3.75
CA GLU A 60 7.73 10.91 -3.18
C GLU A 60 8.37 11.90 -4.16
N PHE A 61 8.49 11.49 -5.42
CA PHE A 61 8.98 12.34 -6.51
C PHE A 61 8.15 13.63 -6.64
N PHE A 62 6.82 13.52 -6.61
CA PHE A 62 5.94 14.69 -6.65
C PHE A 62 6.02 15.57 -5.40
N ILE A 63 6.01 14.98 -4.20
CA ILE A 63 6.12 15.72 -2.93
C ILE A 63 7.43 16.50 -2.89
N LYS A 64 8.53 15.91 -3.37
CA LYS A 64 9.85 16.58 -3.43
C LYS A 64 9.97 17.62 -4.54
N GLY A 65 8.99 17.74 -5.43
CA GLY A 65 9.00 18.72 -6.51
C GLY A 65 9.96 18.40 -7.64
N LEU A 66 10.39 17.14 -7.74
CA LEU A 66 11.40 16.70 -8.70
C LEU A 66 10.82 16.62 -10.12
N THR A 67 11.69 16.82 -11.11
CA THR A 67 11.37 16.71 -12.55
C THR A 67 12.40 15.90 -13.34
N ASP A 68 13.39 15.32 -12.65
CA ASP A 68 14.42 14.44 -13.22
C ASP A 68 13.97 12.98 -13.25
N LYS A 69 13.70 12.46 -14.44
CA LYS A 69 13.31 11.07 -14.63
C LYS A 69 14.34 10.05 -14.13
N ASN A 70 15.64 10.36 -14.17
CA ASN A 70 16.66 9.40 -13.71
C ASN A 70 16.48 9.03 -12.23
N TRP A 71 16.01 9.97 -11.40
CA TRP A 71 15.73 9.72 -9.98
C TRP A 71 14.70 8.60 -9.78
N LEU A 72 13.70 8.50 -10.67
CA LEU A 72 12.70 7.44 -10.68
C LEU A 72 13.32 6.11 -11.15
N GLN A 73 14.09 6.14 -12.24
CA GLN A 73 14.73 4.95 -12.83
C GLN A 73 15.70 4.28 -11.85
N GLU A 74 16.50 5.05 -11.12
CA GLU A 74 17.39 4.57 -10.04
C GLU A 74 16.64 3.84 -8.92
N ARG A 75 15.35 4.15 -8.74
CA ARG A 75 14.44 3.52 -7.76
C ARG A 75 13.57 2.42 -8.38
N ASN A 76 13.92 1.98 -9.58
CA ASN A 76 13.20 0.98 -10.37
C ASN A 76 11.74 1.38 -10.66
N ASN A 77 11.50 2.67 -10.89
CA ASN A 77 10.22 3.20 -11.33
C ASN A 77 10.34 3.74 -12.77
N HIS A 78 9.71 3.03 -13.71
CA HIS A 78 9.83 3.28 -15.16
C HIS A 78 8.52 3.80 -15.79
N ILE A 79 7.52 4.20 -14.99
CA ILE A 79 6.21 4.63 -15.52
C ILE A 79 6.29 5.94 -16.35
N TRP A 80 7.39 6.68 -16.18
CA TRP A 80 7.68 7.93 -16.88
C TRP A 80 8.64 7.76 -18.08
N ASP A 81 9.10 6.53 -18.39
CA ASP A 81 10.09 6.28 -19.44
C ASP A 81 9.65 6.77 -20.82
N GLU A 82 8.36 6.61 -21.14
CA GLU A 82 7.79 7.03 -22.44
C GLU A 82 7.51 8.54 -22.53
N TRP A 83 7.96 9.33 -21.55
CA TRP A 83 7.67 10.75 -21.45
C TRP A 83 8.95 11.57 -21.24
N ALA A 84 8.97 12.74 -21.84
CA ALA A 84 10.00 13.76 -21.69
C ALA A 84 9.39 15.13 -22.05
N SER A 85 10.01 16.22 -21.60
CA SER A 85 9.57 17.56 -21.98
C SER A 85 9.54 17.68 -23.50
N PRO A 86 8.43 18.14 -24.10
CA PRO A 86 8.32 18.30 -25.55
C PRO A 86 9.34 19.32 -26.11
N MET A 87 9.89 20.19 -25.25
CA MET A 87 10.95 21.14 -25.58
C MET A 87 12.31 20.46 -25.83
N LYS A 88 12.50 19.24 -25.34
CA LYS A 88 13.75 18.46 -25.44
C LYS A 88 13.59 17.26 -26.36
N ALA A 89 12.52 16.49 -26.14
CA ALA A 89 12.14 15.34 -26.93
C ALA A 89 10.63 15.40 -27.23
N PRO A 90 10.24 15.86 -28.44
CA PRO A 90 8.84 15.89 -28.85
C PRO A 90 8.19 14.52 -28.74
N TYR A 91 6.92 14.50 -28.31
CA TYR A 91 6.15 13.27 -28.17
C TYR A 91 5.82 12.66 -29.53
N ASP A 92 6.24 11.41 -29.75
CA ASP A 92 5.96 10.64 -30.96
C ASP A 92 6.05 9.12 -30.66
N HIS A 93 5.47 8.28 -31.51
CA HIS A 93 5.38 6.84 -31.32
C HIS A 93 6.39 6.02 -32.13
N THR A 94 7.25 6.63 -32.95
CA THR A 94 8.30 5.91 -33.67
C THR A 94 9.34 5.33 -32.71
N PRO A 95 10.01 4.23 -33.08
CA PRO A 95 11.08 3.65 -32.27
C PRO A 95 12.16 4.67 -31.88
N GLU A 96 12.56 5.54 -32.80
CA GLU A 96 13.59 6.56 -32.57
C GLU A 96 13.15 7.62 -31.56
N ALA A 97 11.90 8.07 -31.66
CA ALA A 97 11.34 9.02 -30.72
C ALA A 97 11.20 8.42 -29.32
N LYS A 98 10.78 7.15 -29.22
CA LYS A 98 10.70 6.42 -27.95
C LYS A 98 12.05 6.31 -27.27
N GLU A 99 13.10 5.95 -27.99
CA GLU A 99 14.46 5.89 -27.44
C GLU A 99 14.95 7.28 -27.01
N LYS A 100 14.67 8.33 -27.79
CA LYS A 100 15.01 9.71 -27.41
C LYS A 100 14.27 10.16 -26.16
N MET A 101 12.97 9.92 -26.08
CA MET A 101 12.18 10.25 -24.89
C MET A 101 12.69 9.49 -23.68
N LYS A 102 12.96 8.20 -23.80
CA LYS A 102 13.49 7.36 -22.72
C LYS A 102 14.84 7.86 -22.19
N ALA A 103 15.74 8.28 -23.06
CA ALA A 103 17.06 8.81 -22.69
C ALA A 103 17.02 10.24 -22.13
N GLU A 104 16.03 11.05 -22.50
CA GLU A 104 15.86 12.41 -21.98
C GLU A 104 15.33 12.40 -20.54
N ARG A 105 15.99 13.15 -19.66
CA ARG A 105 15.72 13.18 -18.22
C ARG A 105 14.64 14.17 -17.83
N ASP A 106 14.60 15.30 -18.52
CA ASP A 106 13.78 16.44 -18.12
C ASP A 106 12.30 16.19 -18.46
N LEU A 107 11.45 16.12 -17.44
CA LEU A 107 9.99 15.99 -17.61
C LEU A 107 9.28 17.34 -17.76
N GLY A 108 10.00 18.46 -17.65
CA GLY A 108 9.42 19.80 -17.59
C GLY A 108 8.74 20.09 -16.25
N PRO A 109 8.00 21.20 -16.14
CA PRO A 109 7.40 21.65 -14.88
C PRO A 109 6.11 20.89 -14.54
N ILE A 110 6.18 19.55 -14.49
CA ILE A 110 5.05 18.64 -14.21
C ILE A 110 4.64 18.64 -12.73
N TYR A 111 3.49 18.05 -12.43
CA TYR A 111 2.91 17.76 -11.10
C TYR A 111 3.67 18.33 -9.89
N GLY A 112 4.72 17.64 -9.42
CA GLY A 112 5.46 18.00 -8.21
C GLY A 112 6.04 19.41 -8.26
N PHE A 113 6.60 19.83 -9.39
CA PHE A 113 7.07 21.20 -9.59
C PHE A 113 5.93 22.19 -9.34
N GLN A 114 4.75 21.94 -9.89
CA GLN A 114 3.59 22.82 -9.65
C GLN A 114 3.11 22.77 -8.19
N TRP A 115 3.23 21.63 -7.50
CA TRP A 115 2.86 21.51 -6.09
C TRP A 115 3.78 22.31 -5.18
N ARG A 116 5.07 22.41 -5.51
CA ARG A 116 6.10 23.04 -4.67
C ARG A 116 6.45 24.45 -5.10
N HIS A 117 6.36 24.74 -6.39
CA HIS A 117 6.92 25.92 -7.05
C HIS A 117 5.96 26.53 -8.07
N PHE A 118 4.64 26.51 -7.78
CA PHE A 118 3.62 27.07 -8.67
C PHE A 118 3.99 28.49 -9.15
N ASN A 119 4.01 28.71 -10.46
CA ASN A 119 4.45 29.94 -11.16
C ASN A 119 5.93 30.32 -11.05
N ALA A 120 6.79 29.53 -10.42
CA ALA A 120 8.24 29.73 -10.56
C ALA A 120 8.67 29.49 -12.02
N GLN A 121 9.54 30.34 -12.55
CA GLN A 121 10.04 30.18 -13.91
C GLN A 121 10.92 28.92 -14.00
N TYR A 122 10.41 27.91 -14.72
CA TYR A 122 11.11 26.67 -14.96
C TYR A 122 12.36 26.91 -15.83
N GLN A 123 13.43 26.18 -15.55
CA GLN A 123 14.67 26.20 -16.34
C GLN A 123 15.11 24.79 -16.71
N ASN A 124 15.32 23.94 -15.72
CA ASN A 124 15.67 22.52 -15.85
C ASN A 124 15.48 21.82 -14.50
N TYR A 125 15.76 20.51 -14.48
CA TYR A 125 15.63 19.66 -13.29
C TYR A 125 16.76 19.84 -12.24
N ASP A 126 17.91 20.44 -12.60
CA ASP A 126 19.08 20.62 -11.71
C ASP A 126 19.00 21.89 -10.85
N LYS A 127 18.14 22.85 -11.22
CA LYS A 127 18.00 24.13 -10.52
C LYS A 127 17.32 23.95 -9.15
N ASP A 128 17.86 24.62 -8.13
CA ASP A 128 17.19 24.80 -6.84
C ASP A 128 16.08 25.87 -6.95
N TYR A 129 14.85 25.47 -6.62
CA TYR A 129 13.67 26.33 -6.61
C TYR A 129 13.19 26.69 -5.19
N THR A 130 14.01 26.43 -4.17
CA THR A 130 13.70 26.77 -2.77
C THR A 130 13.32 28.24 -2.63
N GLY A 131 12.21 28.50 -1.93
CA GLY A 131 11.66 29.85 -1.76
C GLY A 131 10.93 30.43 -2.97
N GLN A 132 10.86 29.71 -4.09
CA GLN A 132 10.09 30.12 -5.28
C GLN A 132 8.72 29.43 -5.27
N GLY A 133 7.66 30.21 -5.50
CA GLY A 133 6.27 29.73 -5.53
C GLY A 133 5.44 30.22 -4.34
N THR A 134 4.20 29.74 -4.23
CA THR A 134 3.26 30.13 -3.16
C THR A 134 2.95 28.93 -2.27
N LEU A 135 3.24 29.03 -0.97
CA LEU A 135 2.87 28.02 0.04
C LEU A 135 1.92 28.63 1.07
N LYS A 136 0.93 27.85 1.50
CA LYS A 136 -0.01 28.23 2.58
C LYS A 136 0.33 27.48 3.86
N ILE A 137 0.12 28.14 5.00
CA ILE A 137 0.50 27.63 6.34
C ILE A 137 -0.66 27.55 7.35
N ASN A 138 -1.91 27.82 6.93
CA ASN A 138 -3.08 27.79 7.81
C ASN A 138 -4.00 26.58 7.51
N PRO A 139 -4.13 25.61 8.43
CA PRO A 139 -4.92 24.38 8.23
C PRO A 139 -6.45 24.58 8.25
N ASP A 140 -6.96 25.70 8.76
CA ASP A 140 -8.41 26.00 8.77
C ASP A 140 -8.87 26.79 7.53
N ASP A 141 -7.93 27.12 6.62
CA ASP A 141 -8.25 27.86 5.41
C ASP A 141 -9.05 26.98 4.43
N ARG A 142 -10.25 27.44 4.06
CA ARG A 142 -11.10 26.79 3.03
C ARG A 142 -10.53 26.90 1.61
N ARG A 143 -9.37 27.53 1.45
CA ARG A 143 -8.66 27.75 0.18
C ARG A 143 -7.38 26.90 0.10
N MET A 144 -7.28 25.81 0.86
CA MET A 144 -6.22 24.80 0.75
C MET A 144 -6.39 23.96 -0.53
N ILE A 145 -6.14 24.59 -1.67
CA ILE A 145 -6.17 23.97 -2.99
C ILE A 145 -4.74 23.91 -3.51
N VAL A 146 -4.33 22.73 -3.96
CA VAL A 146 -3.10 22.51 -4.70
C VAL A 146 -3.48 22.21 -6.14
N SER A 147 -2.89 22.93 -7.09
CA SER A 147 -3.14 22.77 -8.53
C SER A 147 -1.83 22.41 -9.24
N ALA A 148 -1.90 21.39 -10.09
CA ALA A 148 -0.91 21.11 -11.11
C ALA A 148 -1.29 21.71 -12.47
N TRP A 149 -2.52 22.19 -12.66
CA TRP A 149 -2.95 22.80 -13.91
C TRP A 149 -2.46 24.24 -14.03
N ASN A 150 -1.42 24.47 -14.84
CA ASN A 150 -0.88 25.79 -15.13
C ASN A 150 -0.90 26.08 -16.63
N PRO A 151 -1.94 26.77 -17.16
CA PRO A 151 -2.08 27.04 -18.59
C PRO A 151 -0.86 27.67 -19.25
N SER A 152 -0.12 28.51 -18.52
CA SER A 152 1.07 29.20 -19.03
C SER A 152 2.26 28.28 -19.25
N MET A 153 2.30 27.11 -18.62
CA MET A 153 3.41 26.16 -18.66
C MET A 153 3.04 24.79 -19.26
N ILE A 154 1.76 24.55 -19.61
CA ILE A 154 1.29 23.26 -20.13
C ILE A 154 2.11 22.79 -21.35
N GLY A 155 2.53 23.72 -22.21
CA GLY A 155 3.32 23.41 -23.40
C GLY A 155 4.74 22.90 -23.12
N GLU A 156 5.24 23.06 -21.89
CA GLU A 156 6.58 22.63 -21.48
C GLU A 156 6.58 21.29 -20.74
N MET A 157 5.40 20.82 -20.32
CA MET A 157 5.21 19.61 -19.53
C MET A 157 5.25 18.37 -20.41
N ALA A 158 5.97 17.33 -19.99
CA ALA A 158 6.01 16.04 -20.69
C ALA A 158 4.61 15.44 -20.91
N LEU A 159 3.73 15.61 -19.92
CA LEU A 159 2.33 15.26 -20.03
C LEU A 159 1.48 16.27 -19.25
N PRO A 160 0.44 16.87 -19.86
CA PRO A 160 -0.48 17.74 -19.14
C PRO A 160 -1.16 16.98 -17.99
N PRO A 161 -1.20 17.52 -16.76
CA PRO A 161 -1.69 16.83 -15.58
C PRO A 161 -3.08 16.20 -15.73
N CYS A 162 -3.21 14.90 -15.50
CA CYS A 162 -4.49 14.19 -15.49
C CYS A 162 -5.22 14.43 -14.17
N HIS A 163 -4.55 14.18 -13.03
CA HIS A 163 -5.01 14.55 -11.69
C HIS A 163 -4.46 15.93 -11.35
N TYR A 164 -5.28 16.94 -11.59
CA TYR A 164 -4.79 18.31 -11.78
C TYR A 164 -4.98 19.19 -10.55
N ALA A 165 -5.82 18.79 -9.60
CA ALA A 165 -6.00 19.54 -8.36
C ALA A 165 -6.43 18.63 -7.21
N PHE A 166 -6.08 19.00 -6.00
CA PHE A 166 -6.69 18.45 -4.80
C PHE A 166 -6.92 19.53 -3.75
N GLN A 167 -7.85 19.25 -2.84
CA GLN A 167 -8.18 20.09 -1.72
C GLN A 167 -8.30 19.27 -0.44
N ILE A 168 -8.08 19.94 0.68
CA ILE A 168 -8.17 19.34 2.01
C ILE A 168 -9.31 20.01 2.78
N THR A 169 -10.02 19.23 3.59
CA THR A 169 -10.94 19.77 4.60
C THR A 169 -10.82 18.98 5.90
N VAL A 170 -10.78 19.69 7.01
CA VAL A 170 -10.75 19.10 8.36
C VAL A 170 -12.14 19.14 8.96
N ILE A 171 -12.68 18.00 9.38
CA ILE A 171 -14.00 17.89 10.02
C ILE A 171 -13.85 16.97 11.23
N ASN A 172 -14.21 17.43 12.42
CA ASN A 172 -14.18 16.66 13.67
C ASN A 172 -12.82 15.96 13.92
N GLY A 173 -11.70 16.69 13.73
CA GLY A 173 -10.36 16.17 13.92
C GLY A 173 -9.87 15.19 12.84
N LYS A 174 -10.62 15.05 11.73
CA LYS A 174 -10.27 14.18 10.59
C LYS A 174 -9.92 14.98 9.35
N LEU A 175 -8.78 14.67 8.73
CA LEU A 175 -8.34 15.22 7.46
C LEU A 175 -8.97 14.44 6.29
N ASN A 176 -9.74 15.13 5.46
CA ASN A 176 -10.36 14.58 4.26
C ASN A 176 -9.67 15.18 3.03
N LEU A 177 -9.36 14.35 2.03
CA LEU A 177 -8.74 14.78 0.78
C LEU A 177 -9.70 14.54 -0.39
N LEU A 178 -9.87 15.57 -1.22
CA LEU A 178 -10.68 15.51 -2.42
C LEU A 178 -9.83 15.88 -3.64
N TRP A 179 -9.69 14.98 -4.62
CA TRP A 179 -8.93 15.24 -5.84
C TRP A 179 -9.83 15.34 -7.07
N ASN A 180 -9.38 16.09 -8.07
CA ASN A 180 -10.02 16.25 -9.36
C ASN A 180 -9.14 15.64 -10.45
N GLN A 181 -9.76 14.86 -11.33
CA GLN A 181 -9.07 14.18 -12.43
C GLN A 181 -9.82 14.36 -13.74
N ARG A 182 -9.19 15.05 -14.70
CA ARG A 182 -9.83 15.42 -15.98
C ARG A 182 -9.97 14.25 -16.96
N SER A 183 -9.08 13.27 -16.85
CA SER A 183 -8.98 12.12 -17.76
C SER A 183 -8.60 10.89 -16.94
N VAL A 184 -9.43 9.84 -17.03
CA VAL A 184 -9.39 8.72 -16.09
C VAL A 184 -9.43 7.40 -16.86
N ASP A 185 -8.24 6.85 -17.13
CA ASP A 185 -8.14 5.44 -17.49
C ASP A 185 -8.50 4.61 -16.26
N THR A 186 -9.69 4.02 -16.29
CA THR A 186 -10.26 3.32 -15.16
C THR A 186 -9.52 2.02 -14.87
N MET A 187 -8.96 1.35 -15.87
CA MET A 187 -8.38 0.02 -15.70
C MET A 187 -6.92 0.07 -15.25
N LEU A 188 -6.17 1.09 -15.63
CA LEU A 188 -4.75 1.23 -15.25
C LEU A 188 -4.53 2.41 -14.29
N GLY A 189 -4.87 3.63 -14.72
CA GLY A 189 -4.54 4.86 -14.00
C GLY A 189 -5.31 5.05 -12.70
N LEU A 190 -6.63 4.90 -12.70
CA LEU A 190 -7.46 5.19 -11.53
C LEU A 190 -7.07 4.37 -10.28
N PRO A 191 -6.83 3.05 -10.34
CA PRO A 191 -6.31 2.27 -9.21
C PRO A 191 -5.02 2.86 -8.61
N PHE A 192 -4.11 3.31 -9.48
CA PHE A 192 -2.84 3.92 -9.10
C PHE A 192 -3.08 5.27 -8.40
N ASN A 193 -3.95 6.12 -8.98
CA ASN A 193 -4.28 7.43 -8.42
C ASN A 193 -5.00 7.32 -7.07
N ILE A 194 -5.92 6.35 -6.90
CA ILE A 194 -6.58 6.09 -5.61
C ILE A 194 -5.53 5.80 -4.52
N ALA A 195 -4.59 4.90 -4.81
CA ALA A 195 -3.54 4.56 -3.86
C ALA A 195 -2.60 5.75 -3.58
N SER A 196 -2.18 6.49 -4.62
CA SER A 196 -1.31 7.67 -4.48
C SER A 196 -1.93 8.75 -3.60
N TYR A 197 -3.18 9.15 -3.87
CA TYR A 197 -3.87 10.15 -3.06
C TYR A 197 -4.23 9.66 -1.65
N ALA A 198 -4.41 8.35 -1.47
CA ALA A 198 -4.57 7.77 -0.13
C ALA A 198 -3.30 7.87 0.72
N ILE A 199 -2.12 7.65 0.12
CA ILE A 199 -0.83 7.84 0.81
C ILE A 199 -0.66 9.32 1.14
N LEU A 200 -0.97 10.21 0.20
CA LEU A 200 -0.91 11.65 0.43
C LEU A 200 -1.80 12.09 1.61
N LEU A 201 -3.05 11.59 1.67
CA LEU A 201 -3.95 11.83 2.80
C LEU A 201 -3.33 11.34 4.12
N HIS A 202 -2.81 10.11 4.15
CA HIS A 202 -2.14 9.53 5.32
C HIS A 202 -0.98 10.41 5.83
N LEU A 203 -0.09 10.85 4.91
CA LEU A 203 1.07 11.67 5.26
C LEU A 203 0.66 13.07 5.75
N LEU A 204 -0.33 13.69 5.11
CA LEU A 204 -0.85 15.00 5.52
C LEU A 204 -1.55 14.93 6.87
N ALA A 205 -2.29 13.86 7.15
CA ALA A 205 -2.91 13.63 8.45
C ALA A 205 -1.84 13.51 9.55
N LYS A 206 -0.75 12.76 9.28
CA LYS A 206 0.41 12.67 10.19
C LYS A 206 1.09 14.03 10.42
N GLU A 207 1.39 14.78 9.36
CA GLU A 207 1.99 16.13 9.46
C GLU A 207 1.16 17.07 10.33
N ALA A 208 -0.17 17.00 10.20
CA ALA A 208 -1.10 17.86 10.92
C ALA A 208 -1.48 17.35 12.31
N GLY A 209 -1.04 16.14 12.71
CA GLY A 209 -1.48 15.50 13.96
C GLY A 209 -2.98 15.16 13.99
N LEU A 210 -3.59 14.90 12.83
CA LEU A 210 -5.01 14.61 12.65
C LEU A 210 -5.26 13.13 12.34
N GLN A 211 -6.51 12.69 12.53
CA GLN A 211 -6.95 11.37 12.08
C GLN A 211 -7.23 11.37 10.57
N GLU A 212 -7.10 10.20 9.94
CA GLU A 212 -7.51 10.02 8.54
C GLU A 212 -9.04 10.07 8.40
N GLY A 213 -9.51 10.84 7.42
CA GLY A 213 -10.92 10.97 7.05
C GLY A 213 -11.27 10.24 5.76
N LYS A 214 -12.02 10.92 4.90
CA LYS A 214 -12.45 10.41 3.58
C LYS A 214 -11.51 10.82 2.47
N LEU A 215 -11.34 9.92 1.53
CA LEU A 215 -10.71 10.14 0.24
C LEU A 215 -11.80 10.19 -0.85
N VAL A 216 -11.88 11.29 -1.60
CA VAL A 216 -12.93 11.52 -2.62
C VAL A 216 -12.32 11.93 -3.96
N GLY A 217 -12.71 11.25 -5.03
CA GLY A 217 -12.25 11.56 -6.39
C GLY A 217 -13.37 12.05 -7.28
N PHE A 218 -13.23 13.25 -7.83
CA PHE A 218 -14.08 13.79 -8.88
C PHE A 218 -13.48 13.47 -10.25
N LEU A 219 -14.11 12.54 -10.96
CA LEU A 219 -13.59 11.92 -12.17
C LEU A 219 -14.37 12.45 -13.38
N ALA A 220 -13.74 13.17 -14.30
CA ALA A 220 -14.42 13.78 -15.44
C ALA A 220 -14.58 12.80 -16.62
N ASP A 221 -13.71 12.85 -17.63
CA ASP A 221 -13.69 11.88 -18.73
C ASP A 221 -13.22 10.53 -18.19
N THR A 222 -14.18 9.65 -17.87
CA THR A 222 -13.93 8.37 -17.20
C THR A 222 -14.17 7.24 -18.17
N HIS A 223 -13.12 6.47 -18.47
CA HIS A 223 -13.15 5.54 -19.60
C HIS A 223 -12.43 4.22 -19.35
N ILE A 224 -12.80 3.22 -20.16
CA ILE A 224 -12.13 1.93 -20.31
C ILE A 224 -11.77 1.78 -21.79
N TYR A 225 -10.48 1.64 -22.09
CA TYR A 225 -10.02 1.31 -23.44
C TYR A 225 -10.60 -0.04 -23.90
N VAL A 226 -10.96 -0.15 -25.18
CA VAL A 226 -11.65 -1.36 -25.69
C VAL A 226 -10.83 -2.63 -25.49
N ASN A 227 -9.51 -2.55 -25.56
CA ASN A 227 -8.59 -3.68 -25.31
C ASN A 227 -8.53 -4.10 -23.83
N HIS A 228 -9.13 -3.35 -22.90
CA HIS A 228 -9.23 -3.71 -21.48
C HIS A 228 -10.63 -4.22 -21.08
N ILE A 229 -11.60 -4.28 -22.00
CA ILE A 229 -12.99 -4.68 -21.68
C ILE A 229 -13.05 -6.10 -21.11
N ASP A 230 -12.33 -7.05 -21.72
CA ASP A 230 -12.37 -8.45 -21.26
C ASP A 230 -11.73 -8.59 -19.87
N GLY A 231 -10.59 -7.93 -19.64
CA GLY A 231 -9.98 -7.86 -18.31
C GLY A 231 -10.87 -7.16 -17.27
N ALA A 232 -11.67 -6.17 -17.67
CA ALA A 232 -12.64 -5.52 -16.80
C ALA A 232 -13.78 -6.47 -16.39
N LYS A 233 -14.32 -7.24 -17.35
CA LYS A 233 -15.34 -8.27 -17.09
C LYS A 233 -14.80 -9.38 -16.18
N GLU A 234 -13.56 -9.82 -16.41
CA GLU A 234 -12.90 -10.80 -15.55
C GLU A 234 -12.68 -10.24 -14.14
N GLN A 235 -12.21 -9.00 -14.00
CA GLN A 235 -12.03 -8.38 -12.68
C GLN A 235 -13.36 -8.28 -11.92
N LEU A 236 -14.47 -8.00 -12.61
CA LEU A 236 -15.82 -7.93 -12.01
C LEU A 236 -16.36 -9.29 -11.54
N SER A 237 -15.84 -10.42 -12.04
CA SER A 237 -16.24 -11.75 -11.58
C SER A 237 -15.57 -12.18 -10.27
N ARG A 238 -14.48 -11.50 -9.87
CA ARG A 238 -13.74 -11.78 -8.64
C ARG A 238 -14.51 -11.28 -7.42
N ASP A 239 -14.52 -12.05 -6.34
CA ASP A 239 -15.18 -11.64 -5.08
C ASP A 239 -14.42 -10.43 -4.45
N PRO A 240 -15.03 -9.24 -4.38
CA PRO A 240 -14.40 -8.06 -3.82
C PRO A 240 -14.19 -8.11 -2.30
N ASN A 241 -14.67 -9.14 -1.63
CA ASN A 241 -14.53 -9.36 -0.19
C ASN A 241 -13.60 -10.55 0.12
N LEU A 242 -13.01 -11.20 -0.90
CA LEU A 242 -12.08 -12.31 -0.71
C LEU A 242 -10.88 -11.91 0.14
N TYR A 243 -10.34 -10.72 -0.13
CA TYR A 243 -9.22 -10.15 0.63
C TYR A 243 -9.63 -8.82 1.28
N PRO A 244 -9.29 -8.62 2.57
CA PRO A 244 -9.55 -7.37 3.29
C PRO A 244 -8.70 -6.22 2.74
N LEU A 245 -9.18 -4.99 2.95
CA LEU A 245 -8.43 -3.79 2.54
C LEU A 245 -7.16 -3.62 3.35
N PRO A 246 -6.14 -2.96 2.76
CA PRO A 246 -4.89 -2.77 3.44
C PRO A 246 -4.87 -1.95 4.70
N LYS A 247 -3.75 -2.04 5.41
CA LYS A 247 -3.29 -1.01 6.33
C LYS A 247 -1.86 -0.65 5.97
N ILE A 248 -1.50 0.59 6.19
CA ILE A 248 -0.14 1.10 6.01
C ILE A 248 0.26 1.82 7.29
N GLU A 249 1.56 1.80 7.61
CA GLU A 249 2.14 2.64 8.64
C GLU A 249 3.39 3.31 8.08
N THR A 250 3.58 4.59 8.41
CA THR A 250 4.78 5.33 8.05
C THR A 250 5.68 5.48 9.27
N GLN A 251 6.87 4.87 9.19
CA GLN A 251 7.90 4.88 10.21
C GLN A 251 8.80 6.12 10.06
N ASN A 252 9.55 6.49 11.12
CA ASN A 252 10.52 7.60 11.09
C ASN A 252 9.99 8.95 10.59
N PHE A 253 8.68 9.18 10.71
CA PHE A 253 8.04 10.36 10.16
C PHE A 253 8.44 11.62 10.94
N THR A 254 9.17 12.51 10.27
CA THR A 254 9.57 13.82 10.83
C THR A 254 8.86 14.97 10.13
N SER A 255 8.74 14.88 8.81
CA SER A 255 7.92 15.77 7.99
C SER A 255 7.60 15.08 6.66
N ILE A 256 6.46 15.43 6.05
CA ILE A 256 6.09 14.99 4.71
C ILE A 256 7.18 15.26 3.66
N PHE A 257 7.98 16.32 3.81
CA PHE A 257 9.05 16.64 2.86
C PHE A 257 10.30 15.75 3.02
N ASN A 258 10.49 15.18 4.22
CA ASN A 258 11.58 14.26 4.55
C ASN A 258 11.19 12.80 4.34
N TRP A 259 9.89 12.52 4.16
CA TRP A 259 9.37 11.19 3.90
C TRP A 259 10.04 10.54 2.70
N LYS A 260 10.32 9.25 2.83
CA LYS A 260 10.76 8.37 1.74
C LYS A 260 9.72 7.29 1.52
N ALA A 261 9.55 6.87 0.26
CA ALA A 261 8.59 5.82 -0.10
C ALA A 261 8.80 4.50 0.67
N GLU A 262 10.04 4.21 1.08
CA GLU A 262 10.40 3.02 1.88
C GLU A 262 9.94 3.08 3.35
N ASP A 263 9.63 4.26 3.87
CA ASP A 263 9.19 4.46 5.25
C ASP A 263 7.73 4.05 5.45
N THR A 264 6.93 4.02 4.37
CA THR A 264 5.54 3.57 4.40
C THR A 264 5.47 2.09 4.04
N GLN A 265 5.22 1.25 5.04
CA GLN A 265 5.27 -0.20 4.88
C GLN A 265 3.96 -0.90 5.23
N LEU A 266 3.92 -2.14 4.77
CA LEU A 266 2.98 -3.15 5.21
C LEU A 266 3.27 -3.60 6.64
N LEU A 267 2.22 -3.88 7.42
CA LEU A 267 2.39 -4.23 8.82
C LEU A 267 2.68 -5.74 9.01
N THR A 268 3.84 -6.10 9.55
CA THR A 268 4.13 -7.48 9.97
C THR A 268 3.88 -7.66 11.45
N ILE A 269 2.93 -8.52 11.80
CA ILE A 269 2.42 -8.71 13.16
C ILE A 269 2.81 -10.09 13.65
N LEU A 270 3.61 -10.16 14.70
CA LEU A 270 3.83 -11.39 15.46
C LEU A 270 2.61 -11.64 16.36
N LEU A 271 1.81 -12.65 16.04
CA LEU A 271 0.62 -13.01 16.82
C LEU A 271 0.82 -14.37 17.50
N MET A 272 0.98 -14.35 18.82
CA MET A 272 1.32 -15.55 19.60
C MET A 272 0.47 -15.65 20.87
N ALA A 273 0.11 -16.88 21.23
CA ALA A 273 -0.34 -17.21 22.58
C ALA A 273 0.88 -17.60 23.43
N VAL A 274 0.95 -17.08 24.65
CA VAL A 274 2.02 -17.36 25.63
C VAL A 274 1.42 -17.72 26.97
N THR A 275 2.11 -18.56 27.72
CA THR A 275 1.87 -18.74 29.16
C THR A 275 2.32 -17.50 29.94
N VAL A 276 1.94 -17.39 31.22
CA VAL A 276 2.34 -16.28 32.11
C VAL A 276 3.87 -16.17 32.21
N ASP A 277 4.57 -17.29 32.15
CA ASP A 277 6.04 -17.39 32.14
C ASP A 277 6.65 -17.32 30.72
N GLY A 278 5.89 -16.90 29.71
CA GLY A 278 6.38 -16.55 28.38
C GLY A 278 6.70 -17.73 27.47
N LYS A 279 6.11 -18.91 27.70
CA LYS A 279 6.31 -20.12 26.88
C LYS A 279 5.20 -20.26 25.84
N ILE A 280 5.57 -20.70 24.64
CA ILE A 280 4.64 -20.96 23.52
C ILE A 280 4.32 -22.45 23.37
N ALA A 281 5.16 -23.32 23.93
CA ALA A 281 5.01 -24.77 23.88
C ALA A 281 5.95 -25.45 24.89
N LYS A 282 5.61 -26.66 25.34
CA LYS A 282 6.52 -27.48 26.15
C LYS A 282 7.62 -28.12 25.30
N THR A 283 7.27 -28.57 24.10
CA THR A 283 8.17 -29.24 23.14
C THR A 283 7.82 -28.79 21.71
N THR A 284 8.64 -29.16 20.73
CA THR A 284 8.42 -28.81 19.30
C THR A 284 7.12 -29.36 18.74
N ASP A 285 6.68 -30.53 19.21
CA ASP A 285 5.48 -31.23 18.71
C ASP A 285 4.26 -31.04 19.62
N HIS A 286 4.34 -30.11 20.58
CA HIS A 286 3.26 -29.85 21.50
C HIS A 286 2.07 -29.18 20.78
N LEU A 287 0.93 -29.87 20.77
CA LEU A 287 -0.30 -29.36 20.19
C LEU A 287 -0.75 -28.06 20.89
N ALA A 288 -1.29 -27.11 20.12
CA ALA A 288 -1.89 -25.86 20.65
C ALA A 288 -3.26 -26.10 21.33
N ASN A 289 -3.49 -27.27 21.92
CA ASN A 289 -4.73 -27.59 22.63
C ASN A 289 -4.82 -26.86 23.99
N TRP A 290 -3.73 -26.26 24.44
CA TRP A 290 -3.63 -25.56 25.71
C TRP A 290 -4.18 -24.13 25.67
N THR A 291 -4.38 -23.52 24.50
CA THR A 291 -4.91 -22.16 24.39
C THR A 291 -6.44 -22.11 24.55
N SER A 292 -6.93 -21.00 25.09
CA SER A 292 -8.33 -20.75 25.38
C SER A 292 -9.19 -20.66 24.12
N LYS A 293 -10.51 -20.73 24.29
CA LYS A 293 -11.45 -20.45 23.19
C LYS A 293 -11.37 -18.98 22.75
N ALA A 294 -11.09 -18.08 23.68
CA ALA A 294 -10.98 -16.65 23.42
C ALA A 294 -9.77 -16.35 22.50
N ASP A 295 -8.61 -16.93 22.81
CA ASP A 295 -7.42 -16.87 21.95
C ASP A 295 -7.70 -17.41 20.55
N LYS A 296 -8.25 -18.62 20.44
CA LYS A 296 -8.56 -19.25 19.15
C LYS A 296 -9.50 -18.39 18.30
N LYS A 297 -10.47 -17.73 18.92
CA LYS A 297 -11.39 -16.81 18.24
C LYS A 297 -10.62 -15.61 17.67
N ILE A 298 -9.82 -14.93 18.49
CA ILE A 298 -9.02 -13.78 18.05
C ILE A 298 -7.99 -14.17 17.00
N PHE A 299 -7.30 -15.29 17.18
CA PHE A 299 -6.35 -15.82 16.23
C PHE A 299 -7.01 -16.01 14.85
N VAL A 300 -8.19 -16.64 14.81
CA VAL A 300 -8.94 -16.81 13.56
C VAL A 300 -9.37 -15.48 12.96
N GLU A 301 -9.88 -14.55 13.76
CA GLU A 301 -10.33 -13.24 13.31
C GLU A 301 -9.19 -12.41 12.71
N GLU A 302 -8.08 -12.26 13.44
CA GLU A 302 -6.96 -11.41 13.02
C GLU A 302 -6.19 -12.01 11.84
N THR A 303 -6.01 -13.34 11.78
CA THR A 303 -5.36 -13.97 10.62
C THR A 303 -6.25 -13.97 9.37
N LYS A 304 -7.59 -14.05 9.49
CA LYS A 304 -8.49 -13.81 8.34
C LYS A 304 -8.41 -12.36 7.88
N LYS A 305 -8.35 -11.42 8.82
CA LYS A 305 -8.27 -9.99 8.55
C LYS A 305 -6.95 -9.55 7.95
N ALA A 306 -5.85 -10.25 8.20
CA ALA A 306 -4.60 -10.03 7.48
C ALA A 306 -4.64 -10.66 6.07
N GLY A 307 -5.40 -11.74 5.89
CA GLY A 307 -5.53 -12.46 4.63
C GLY A 307 -4.36 -13.42 4.34
N VAL A 308 -3.25 -13.32 5.07
CA VAL A 308 -2.12 -14.24 5.00
C VAL A 308 -1.54 -14.53 6.39
N ILE A 309 -1.10 -15.78 6.57
CA ILE A 309 -0.30 -16.21 7.71
C ILE A 309 0.99 -16.87 7.22
N VAL A 310 2.11 -16.47 7.80
CA VAL A 310 3.42 -17.12 7.65
C VAL A 310 3.68 -17.95 8.89
N MET A 311 4.02 -19.22 8.70
CA MET A 311 4.35 -20.14 9.79
C MET A 311 5.42 -21.14 9.36
N GLY A 312 6.05 -21.81 10.34
CA GLY A 312 7.02 -22.87 10.06
C GLY A 312 6.34 -24.20 9.76
N GLU A 313 7.04 -25.09 9.05
CA GLU A 313 6.56 -26.42 8.71
C GLU A 313 6.12 -27.25 9.93
N THR A 314 6.86 -27.20 11.05
CA THR A 314 6.46 -27.88 12.30
C THR A 314 5.12 -27.36 12.82
N THR A 315 4.92 -26.05 12.85
CA THR A 315 3.65 -25.45 13.28
C THR A 315 2.49 -25.89 12.37
N TYR A 316 2.73 -25.91 11.06
CA TYR A 316 1.74 -26.38 10.09
C TYR A 316 1.38 -27.86 10.30
N LYS A 317 2.36 -28.74 10.52
CA LYS A 317 2.14 -30.17 10.82
C LYS A 317 1.29 -30.36 12.08
N THR A 318 1.52 -29.56 13.12
CA THR A 318 0.74 -29.56 14.37
C THR A 318 -0.71 -29.11 14.15
N ILE A 319 -0.96 -28.18 13.21
CA ILE A 319 -2.32 -27.76 12.81
C ILE A 319 -2.98 -28.83 11.92
N GLY A 320 -2.21 -29.50 11.08
CA GLY A 320 -2.61 -30.64 10.25
C GLY A 320 -3.41 -30.28 8.99
N ARG A 321 -3.73 -29.01 8.76
CA ARG A 321 -4.48 -28.54 7.58
C ARG A 321 -4.30 -27.05 7.32
N PRO A 322 -4.52 -26.57 6.07
CA PRO A 322 -4.58 -25.14 5.78
C PRO A 322 -5.71 -24.45 6.55
N LEU A 323 -5.44 -23.25 7.04
CA LEU A 323 -6.46 -22.42 7.68
C LEU A 323 -7.35 -21.76 6.61
N PRO A 324 -8.68 -21.97 6.63
CA PRO A 324 -9.56 -21.51 5.55
C PRO A 324 -9.71 -19.98 5.54
N GLY A 325 -9.85 -19.38 4.36
CA GLY A 325 -10.10 -17.93 4.19
C GLY A 325 -8.88 -17.04 4.41
N ARG A 326 -7.67 -17.60 4.25
CA ARG A 326 -6.40 -16.88 4.20
C ARG A 326 -5.37 -17.72 3.47
N LEU A 327 -4.34 -17.09 2.90
CA LEU A 327 -3.19 -17.79 2.36
C LEU A 327 -2.33 -18.33 3.51
N ASN A 328 -1.93 -19.60 3.41
CA ASN A 328 -1.02 -20.24 4.36
C ASN A 328 0.36 -20.37 3.71
N VAL A 329 1.30 -19.52 4.10
CA VAL A 329 2.69 -19.60 3.64
C VAL A 329 3.50 -20.40 4.65
N ILE A 330 4.03 -21.53 4.22
CA ILE A 330 4.76 -22.47 5.08
C ILE A 330 6.25 -22.37 4.76
N MET A 331 7.01 -21.83 5.71
CA MET A 331 8.46 -21.78 5.60
C MET A 331 9.05 -23.16 5.94
N SER A 332 9.73 -23.75 4.98
CA SER A 332 10.43 -25.03 5.07
C SER A 332 11.82 -24.92 4.45
N HIS A 333 12.79 -25.67 4.97
CA HIS A 333 14.12 -25.76 4.36
C HIS A 333 14.09 -26.52 3.03
N THR A 334 13.13 -27.46 2.88
CA THR A 334 12.98 -28.32 1.71
C THR A 334 11.52 -28.26 1.22
N PRO A 335 11.10 -27.13 0.62
CA PRO A 335 9.72 -26.94 0.20
C PRO A 335 9.35 -27.92 -0.90
N ASP A 336 8.24 -28.63 -0.72
CA ASP A 336 7.67 -29.52 -1.72
C ASP A 336 6.57 -28.80 -2.49
N ALA A 337 6.93 -28.27 -3.66
CA ALA A 337 6.02 -27.52 -4.52
C ALA A 337 4.80 -28.35 -4.99
N SER A 338 4.86 -29.69 -4.95
CA SER A 338 3.73 -30.54 -5.35
C SER A 338 2.55 -30.46 -4.37
N GLN A 339 2.79 -30.01 -3.13
CA GLN A 339 1.76 -29.80 -2.13
C GLN A 339 1.09 -28.42 -2.23
N ASN A 340 1.62 -27.53 -3.07
CA ASN A 340 1.11 -26.17 -3.19
C ASN A 340 -0.29 -26.15 -3.80
N GLN A 341 -1.15 -25.36 -3.18
CA GLN A 341 -2.48 -25.03 -3.64
C GLN A 341 -2.52 -23.50 -3.77
N PRO A 342 -2.35 -22.95 -5.00
CA PRO A 342 -2.26 -21.51 -5.21
C PRO A 342 -3.38 -20.73 -4.52
N GLY A 343 -3.01 -19.73 -3.72
CA GLY A 343 -3.96 -18.91 -2.97
C GLY A 343 -4.52 -19.56 -1.68
N ILE A 344 -4.14 -20.80 -1.37
CA ILE A 344 -4.57 -21.54 -0.17
C ILE A 344 -3.35 -21.95 0.69
N LEU A 345 -2.39 -22.66 0.11
CA LEU A 345 -1.24 -23.26 0.79
C LEU A 345 -0.01 -23.20 -0.11
N GLU A 346 1.06 -22.59 0.38
CA GLU A 346 2.30 -22.42 -0.39
C GLU A 346 3.51 -22.69 0.50
N PHE A 347 4.29 -23.72 0.18
CA PHE A 347 5.57 -24.00 0.78
C PHE A 347 6.66 -23.18 0.11
N THR A 348 7.55 -22.60 0.92
CA THR A 348 8.64 -21.76 0.44
C THR A 348 9.87 -21.87 1.34
N ASN A 349 11.05 -21.67 0.76
CA ASN A 349 12.31 -21.39 1.45
C ASN A 349 12.83 -19.97 1.17
N THR A 350 11.99 -19.11 0.57
CA THR A 350 12.33 -17.72 0.27
C THR A 350 12.71 -16.96 1.55
N PRO A 351 13.81 -16.17 1.54
CA PRO A 351 14.20 -15.35 2.68
C PRO A 351 13.08 -14.42 3.16
N PRO A 352 12.92 -14.18 4.48
CA PRO A 352 11.83 -13.37 5.05
C PRO A 352 11.57 -12.04 4.35
N ARG A 353 12.62 -11.26 4.05
CA ARG A 353 12.47 -9.96 3.38
C ARG A 353 11.95 -10.08 1.94
N GLU A 354 12.40 -11.09 1.21
CA GLU A 354 11.92 -11.34 -0.15
C GLU A 354 10.48 -11.88 -0.13
N LEU A 355 10.16 -12.74 0.85
CA LEU A 355 8.81 -13.22 1.06
C LEU A 355 7.85 -12.08 1.37
N LEU A 356 8.21 -11.16 2.28
CA LEU A 356 7.37 -10.00 2.57
C LEU A 356 7.16 -9.12 1.33
N ARG A 357 8.21 -8.96 0.49
CA ARG A 357 8.08 -8.24 -0.79
C ARG A 357 7.09 -8.93 -1.73
N ASP A 358 7.17 -10.25 -1.89
CA ASP A 358 6.21 -11.01 -2.69
C ASP A 358 4.79 -10.87 -2.15
N LEU A 359 4.60 -10.95 -0.83
CA LEU A 359 3.28 -10.81 -0.22
C LEU A 359 2.70 -9.40 -0.39
N VAL A 360 3.53 -8.36 -0.25
CA VAL A 360 3.16 -6.98 -0.58
C VAL A 360 2.75 -6.88 -2.04
N ASP A 361 3.58 -7.43 -2.94
CA ASP A 361 3.32 -7.45 -4.37
C ASP A 361 2.02 -8.19 -4.73
N ARG A 362 1.62 -9.18 -3.92
CA ARG A 362 0.37 -9.92 -4.08
C ARG A 362 -0.83 -9.22 -3.46
N GLY A 363 -0.65 -8.04 -2.87
CA GLY A 363 -1.71 -7.21 -2.30
C GLY A 363 -2.12 -7.60 -0.88
N PHE A 364 -1.27 -8.36 -0.16
CA PHE A 364 -1.43 -8.54 1.28
C PHE A 364 -0.98 -7.31 2.01
N ASN A 365 -1.57 -7.12 3.20
CA ASN A 365 -1.59 -5.81 3.84
C ASN A 365 -1.24 -5.77 5.31
N ALA A 366 -1.33 -6.93 5.91
CA ALA A 366 -0.58 -7.27 7.07
C ALA A 366 -0.14 -8.71 6.87
N VAL A 367 0.97 -9.08 7.47
CA VAL A 367 1.40 -10.47 7.52
C VAL A 367 1.32 -10.92 8.96
N ILE A 368 0.47 -11.91 9.25
CA ILE A 368 0.54 -12.55 10.56
C ILE A 368 1.69 -13.55 10.55
N LEU A 369 2.65 -13.33 11.42
CA LEU A 369 3.61 -14.33 11.81
C LEU A 369 3.01 -15.13 12.98
N GLY A 370 2.59 -16.36 12.70
CA GLY A 370 1.95 -17.25 13.68
C GLY A 370 2.72 -18.56 13.86
N GLY A 371 4.04 -18.51 13.69
CA GLY A 371 4.92 -19.67 13.64
C GLY A 371 5.57 -20.07 14.97
N GLY A 372 6.34 -21.16 14.93
CA GLY A 372 7.21 -21.56 16.03
C GLY A 372 8.42 -20.63 16.18
N ALA A 373 9.11 -20.77 17.32
CA ALA A 373 10.17 -19.87 17.78
C ALA A 373 11.29 -19.59 16.74
N THR A 374 11.58 -20.54 15.85
CA THR A 374 12.57 -20.38 14.77
C THR A 374 12.16 -19.34 13.74
N ILE A 375 10.92 -19.40 13.23
CA ILE A 375 10.44 -18.45 12.21
C ILE A 375 10.32 -17.05 12.83
N ASN A 376 9.84 -16.98 14.08
CA ASN A 376 9.81 -15.73 14.83
C ASN A 376 11.22 -15.12 14.95
N GLY A 377 12.23 -15.94 15.25
CA GLY A 377 13.63 -15.53 15.32
C GLY A 377 14.19 -15.01 13.99
N LEU A 378 13.86 -15.66 12.86
CA LEU A 378 14.31 -15.23 11.53
C LEU A 378 13.79 -13.84 11.15
N PHE A 379 12.49 -13.60 11.31
CA PHE A 379 11.90 -12.28 11.03
C PHE A 379 12.43 -11.21 11.99
N LEU A 380 12.65 -11.57 13.26
CA LEU A 380 13.21 -10.68 14.25
C LEU A 380 14.63 -10.22 13.90
N GLN A 381 15.52 -11.16 13.55
CA GLN A 381 16.92 -10.86 13.20
C GLN A 381 17.06 -9.91 12.00
N GLU A 382 16.08 -9.92 11.10
CA GLU A 382 16.04 -9.00 9.96
C GLU A 382 15.33 -7.67 10.25
N GLY A 383 14.84 -7.44 11.47
CA GLY A 383 14.10 -6.23 11.85
C GLY A 383 12.74 -6.11 11.15
N LEU A 384 12.10 -7.24 10.83
CA LEU A 384 10.88 -7.32 10.02
C LEU A 384 9.59 -7.46 10.84
N ILE A 385 9.65 -7.36 12.17
CA ILE A 385 8.47 -7.39 13.03
C ILE A 385 8.12 -5.96 13.43
N ASP A 386 6.92 -5.50 13.07
CA ASP A 386 6.45 -4.14 13.37
C ASP A 386 5.61 -4.10 14.65
N GLU A 387 4.81 -5.15 14.89
CA GLU A 387 3.98 -5.27 16.09
C GLU A 387 4.08 -6.66 16.72
N VAL A 388 3.98 -6.72 18.05
CA VAL A 388 3.99 -7.95 18.85
C VAL A 388 2.68 -8.03 19.62
N TRP A 389 1.84 -8.99 19.27
CA TRP A 389 0.53 -9.24 19.86
C TRP A 389 0.57 -10.56 20.62
N LEU A 390 0.51 -10.47 21.95
CA LEU A 390 0.59 -11.63 22.83
C LEU A 390 -0.73 -11.84 23.55
N THR A 391 -1.34 -13.01 23.34
CA THR A 391 -2.41 -13.49 24.22
C THR A 391 -1.76 -14.20 25.42
N ILE A 392 -1.92 -13.66 26.62
CA ILE A 392 -1.39 -14.24 27.86
C ILE A 392 -2.43 -15.17 28.45
N GLU A 393 -2.12 -16.46 28.44
CA GLU A 393 -2.93 -17.54 28.97
C GLU A 393 -2.54 -17.83 30.43
N PRO A 394 -3.51 -18.13 31.32
CA PRO A 394 -3.30 -18.35 32.75
C PRO A 394 -2.67 -19.73 33.04
N LYS A 395 -1.49 -19.98 32.48
CA LYS A 395 -0.72 -21.22 32.62
C LYS A 395 0.73 -20.89 32.90
N ILE A 396 1.43 -21.84 33.51
CA ILE A 396 2.88 -21.82 33.71
C ILE A 396 3.41 -23.17 33.23
N PHE A 397 4.43 -23.16 32.38
CA PHE A 397 5.08 -24.40 31.92
C PHE A 397 6.41 -24.67 32.64
N GLY A 398 7.10 -23.64 33.13
CA GLY A 398 8.43 -23.70 33.72
C GLY A 398 9.51 -23.88 32.67
N GLU A 399 9.46 -25.03 31.98
CA GLU A 399 10.32 -25.36 30.85
C GLU A 399 9.56 -25.33 29.53
N GLY A 400 10.28 -25.10 28.44
CA GLY A 400 9.73 -25.15 27.10
C GLY A 400 10.30 -24.09 26.16
N LEU A 401 9.63 -23.94 25.02
CA LEU A 401 10.01 -23.04 23.96
C LEU A 401 9.56 -21.62 24.27
N SER A 402 10.49 -20.67 24.17
CA SER A 402 10.23 -19.23 24.22
C SER A 402 9.75 -18.71 22.87
N LEU A 403 9.32 -17.44 22.81
CA LEU A 403 8.87 -16.76 21.60
C LEU A 403 9.86 -16.78 20.44
N PHE A 404 11.16 -16.67 20.75
CA PHE A 404 12.25 -16.59 19.77
C PHE A 404 13.29 -17.65 20.08
N LYS A 405 13.79 -18.33 19.04
CA LYS A 405 14.89 -19.30 19.15
C LYS A 405 16.09 -18.80 18.34
N GLY A 406 17.28 -18.84 18.94
CA GLY A 406 18.53 -18.52 18.26
C GLY A 406 18.76 -17.04 17.98
N ALA A 407 17.98 -16.14 18.61
CA ALA A 407 18.17 -14.70 18.52
C ALA A 407 18.51 -14.16 19.92
N ASP A 408 19.52 -13.28 19.98
CA ASP A 408 19.71 -12.40 21.13
C ASP A 408 18.67 -11.28 21.02
N VAL A 409 17.68 -11.28 21.92
CA VAL A 409 16.48 -10.45 21.79
C VAL A 409 16.51 -9.34 22.82
N ASN A 410 16.64 -8.11 22.33
CA ASN A 410 16.43 -6.89 23.11
C ASN A 410 15.56 -5.92 22.29
N LEU A 411 14.25 -6.03 22.46
CA LEU A 411 13.28 -5.18 21.75
C LEU A 411 12.70 -4.14 22.71
N ASP A 412 12.81 -2.87 22.31
CA ASP A 412 12.04 -1.81 22.94
C ASP A 412 10.60 -1.81 22.40
N LEU A 413 9.64 -1.93 23.30
CA LEU A 413 8.22 -2.03 22.96
C LEU A 413 7.44 -0.83 23.48
N GLU A 414 6.52 -0.33 22.68
CA GLU A 414 5.54 0.70 23.06
C GLU A 414 4.14 0.10 23.10
N MET A 415 3.44 0.25 24.22
CA MET A 415 2.10 -0.32 24.36
C MET A 415 1.11 0.39 23.43
N ILE A 416 0.46 -0.38 22.56
CA ILE A 416 -0.65 0.09 21.72
C ILE A 416 -1.94 -0.04 22.51
N GLU A 417 -2.23 -1.24 23.01
CA GLU A 417 -3.46 -1.52 23.75
C GLU A 417 -3.33 -2.79 24.60
N THR A 418 -4.17 -2.86 25.64
CA THR A 418 -4.46 -4.09 26.39
C THR A 418 -5.94 -4.41 26.26
N ARG A 419 -6.28 -5.64 25.90
CA ARG A 419 -7.64 -6.12 25.74
C ARG A 419 -7.89 -7.30 26.67
N GLN A 420 -8.95 -7.22 27.46
CA GLN A 420 -9.43 -8.39 28.19
C GLN A 420 -10.26 -9.26 27.24
N LEU A 421 -9.80 -10.48 26.96
CA LEU A 421 -10.46 -11.41 26.04
C LEU A 421 -11.49 -12.29 26.76
N ASP A 422 -11.18 -12.68 27.99
CA ASP A 422 -12.12 -13.32 28.93
C ASP A 422 -11.74 -13.00 30.40
N ALA A 423 -12.31 -13.74 31.36
CA ALA A 423 -12.06 -13.51 32.79
C ALA A 423 -10.58 -13.63 33.20
N ASN A 424 -9.80 -14.48 32.54
CA ASN A 424 -8.42 -14.82 32.93
C ASN A 424 -7.40 -14.64 31.78
N VAL A 425 -7.85 -14.31 30.58
CA VAL A 425 -7.03 -14.16 29.37
C VAL A 425 -7.04 -12.72 28.92
N ILE A 426 -5.84 -12.17 28.78
CA ILE A 426 -5.62 -10.83 28.24
C ILE A 426 -4.80 -10.91 26.96
N GLN A 427 -5.02 -9.95 26.07
CA GLN A 427 -4.13 -9.71 24.95
C GLN A 427 -3.47 -8.35 25.12
N VAL A 428 -2.16 -8.33 24.99
CA VAL A 428 -1.35 -7.12 24.97
C VAL A 428 -0.80 -6.93 23.56
N ARG A 429 -0.85 -5.71 23.07
CA ARG A 429 -0.34 -5.36 21.74
C ARG A 429 0.67 -4.25 21.87
N TYR A 430 1.83 -4.48 21.29
CA TYR A 430 2.95 -3.55 21.31
C TYR A 430 3.40 -3.22 19.90
N LYS A 431 3.82 -1.97 19.72
CA LYS A 431 4.62 -1.53 18.58
C LYS A 431 6.09 -1.78 18.91
N VAL A 432 6.85 -2.32 17.96
CA VAL A 432 8.30 -2.41 18.07
C VAL A 432 8.91 -1.04 17.77
N LYS A 433 9.72 -0.51 18.70
CA LYS A 433 10.53 0.69 18.44
C LYS A 433 11.73 0.27 17.61
N LYS A 434 11.94 0.96 16.49
CA LYS A 434 13.05 0.71 15.57
C LYS A 434 14.10 1.79 15.68
#